data_AF-A0A7X4XJ71-F1
#
_entry.id   AF-A0A7X4XJ71-F1
#
_cell.length_a   1.000
_cell.length_b   1.000
_cell.length_c   1.000
_cell.angle_alpha   90.00
_cell.angle_beta   90.00
_cell.angle_gamma   90.00
#
_symmetry.space_group_name_H-M   'P 1'
#
loop_
_entity.id
_entity.type
_entity.pdbx_description
1 polymer ?
#
loop_
_entity_poly.entity_id
_entity_poly.type
_entity_poly.pdbx_seq_one_letter_code
_entity_poly.pdbx_strand_id
1 'polypeptide(L)'
;MRIKLWRLAQAFLSLVVMSFASYSFAFQEINNSIYFPRVAQGHGSCSGAPNPQFTQNNSAKITGTGGQALAFCSSNLGAGLPSDGCDGQQCVVTGSLSTPSLSLTGPNSFPIWNSNETIECSTTQSTSINTLNQVNLTSGCELTFLPNNNGYRIKNFQLNQNAKAILSSGDYWFESANFVQNSQLVIDGDVRIFILGNTQISGSQLNATSTGNLTIVAYGSISFNNQSIVNGYIYAADQL
;
A
#
# COMPACT_ATOMS: atom_id res chain seq x y z
N MET A 1 -52.95 -55.39 -41.57
CA MET A 1 -52.71 -55.59 -40.13
C MET A 1 -51.83 -54.43 -39.64
N ARG A 2 -52.41 -53.47 -38.91
CA ARG A 2 -51.75 -52.20 -38.54
C ARG A 2 -51.20 -52.29 -37.11
N ILE A 3 -49.91 -52.03 -36.92
CA ILE A 3 -49.22 -51.97 -35.62
C ILE A 3 -49.19 -50.50 -35.17
N LYS A 4 -49.68 -50.22 -33.95
CA LYS A 4 -49.66 -48.90 -33.31
C LYS A 4 -48.34 -48.70 -32.55
N LEU A 5 -47.60 -47.64 -32.90
CA LEU A 5 -46.51 -47.10 -32.08
C LEU A 5 -47.08 -46.29 -30.90
N TRP A 6 -46.57 -46.51 -29.69
CA TRP A 6 -46.71 -45.62 -28.55
C TRP A 6 -45.40 -44.85 -28.35
N ARG A 7 -45.49 -43.52 -28.21
CA ARG A 7 -44.36 -42.63 -27.91
C ARG A 7 -44.18 -42.55 -26.39
N LEU A 8 -42.98 -42.82 -25.91
CA LEU A 8 -42.54 -42.50 -24.55
C LEU A 8 -42.07 -41.04 -24.50
N ALA A 9 -42.54 -40.31 -23.50
CA ALA A 9 -42.12 -38.95 -23.19
C ALA A 9 -40.76 -38.98 -22.47
N GLN A 10 -39.79 -38.20 -22.95
CA GLN A 10 -38.55 -37.92 -22.23
C GLN A 10 -38.63 -36.50 -21.64
N ALA A 11 -38.58 -36.42 -20.31
CA ALA A 11 -38.44 -35.17 -19.59
C ALA A 11 -36.95 -34.79 -19.52
N PHE A 12 -36.59 -33.64 -20.09
CA PHE A 12 -35.27 -33.03 -19.90
C PHE A 12 -35.29 -32.19 -18.62
N LEU A 13 -34.54 -32.65 -17.60
CA LEU A 13 -34.24 -31.87 -16.40
C LEU A 13 -32.99 -31.02 -16.69
N SER A 14 -33.18 -29.73 -16.97
CA SER A 14 -32.08 -28.80 -17.23
C SER A 14 -31.45 -28.37 -15.90
N LEU A 15 -30.24 -28.86 -15.63
CA LEU A 15 -29.43 -28.46 -14.46
C LEU A 15 -28.82 -27.08 -14.73
N VAL A 16 -29.40 -26.02 -14.15
CA VAL A 16 -28.79 -24.68 -14.15
C VAL A 16 -27.65 -24.67 -13.13
N VAL A 17 -26.41 -24.74 -13.61
CA VAL A 17 -25.23 -24.50 -12.78
C VAL A 17 -25.16 -22.99 -12.50
N MET A 18 -25.66 -22.56 -11.35
CA MET A 18 -25.37 -21.22 -10.83
C MET A 18 -23.89 -21.16 -10.46
N SER A 19 -23.08 -20.58 -11.34
CA SER A 19 -21.73 -20.14 -11.02
C SER A 19 -21.82 -19.01 -10.00
N PHE A 20 -21.64 -19.34 -8.73
CA PHE A 20 -21.44 -18.34 -7.68
C PHE A 20 -20.14 -17.61 -7.99
N ALA A 21 -20.24 -16.33 -8.38
CA ALA A 21 -19.09 -15.45 -8.46
C ALA A 21 -18.46 -15.38 -7.06
N SER A 22 -17.28 -15.98 -6.92
CA SER A 22 -16.48 -15.85 -5.72
C SER A 22 -16.07 -14.38 -5.65
N TYR A 23 -16.52 -13.67 -4.62
CA TYR A 23 -15.99 -12.34 -4.35
C TYR A 23 -14.52 -12.49 -4.00
N SER A 24 -13.65 -12.20 -4.97
CA SER A 24 -12.23 -12.02 -4.70
C SER A 24 -12.09 -10.74 -3.89
N PHE A 25 -11.61 -10.84 -2.65
CA PHE A 25 -11.26 -9.69 -1.81
C PHE A 25 -9.93 -9.07 -2.27
N ALA A 26 -9.83 -8.75 -3.55
CA ALA A 26 -8.67 -8.08 -4.13
C ALA A 26 -8.92 -6.57 -4.11
N PHE A 27 -7.92 -5.81 -3.66
CA PHE A 27 -7.98 -4.35 -3.74
C PHE A 27 -8.05 -3.93 -5.21
N GLN A 28 -8.84 -2.90 -5.52
CA GLN A 28 -9.00 -2.43 -6.90
C GLN A 28 -7.66 -2.13 -7.57
N GLU A 29 -7.60 -2.16 -8.90
CA GLU A 29 -6.42 -1.67 -9.61
C GLU A 29 -6.14 -0.20 -9.28
N ILE A 30 -4.87 0.11 -8.96
CA ILE A 30 -4.44 1.47 -8.64
C ILE A 30 -3.78 2.04 -9.88
N ASN A 31 -4.50 2.90 -10.60
CA ASN A 31 -3.91 3.62 -11.72
C ASN A 31 -3.10 4.81 -11.20
N ASN A 32 -1.78 4.72 -11.29
CA ASN A 32 -0.87 5.75 -10.80
C ASN A 32 -1.00 7.08 -11.54
N SER A 33 -1.46 7.10 -12.80
CA SER A 33 -1.70 8.36 -13.51
C SER A 33 -2.95 9.10 -13.00
N ILE A 34 -3.83 8.41 -12.29
CA ILE A 34 -5.05 8.99 -11.69
C ILE A 34 -4.77 9.39 -10.24
N TYR A 35 -4.19 8.48 -9.46
CA TYR A 35 -4.00 8.67 -8.02
C TYR A 35 -2.65 9.24 -7.62
N PHE A 36 -1.64 9.24 -8.50
CA PHE A 36 -0.32 9.83 -8.23
C PHE A 36 0.21 10.71 -9.39
N PRO A 37 -0.58 11.64 -9.97
CA PRO A 37 -0.15 12.46 -11.10
C PRO A 37 0.88 13.55 -10.77
N ARG A 38 1.22 13.75 -9.48
CA ARG A 38 2.18 14.76 -9.01
C ARG A 38 3.10 14.17 -7.94
N VAL A 39 4.27 14.79 -7.79
CA VAL A 39 5.32 14.37 -6.84
C VAL A 39 4.85 14.43 -5.39
N ALA A 40 4.08 15.46 -5.04
CA ALA A 40 3.37 15.55 -3.76
C ALA A 40 2.05 16.30 -3.98
N GLN A 41 0.98 15.80 -3.36
CA GLN A 41 -0.37 16.30 -3.55
C GLN A 41 -1.29 15.90 -2.40
N GLY A 42 -2.32 16.71 -2.19
CA GLY A 42 -3.53 16.33 -1.48
C GLY A 42 -4.56 15.72 -2.44
N HIS A 43 -5.64 15.19 -1.88
CA HIS A 43 -6.72 14.58 -2.63
C HIS A 43 -8.07 15.19 -2.26
N GLY A 44 -9.03 15.14 -3.18
CA GLY A 44 -10.39 15.61 -2.95
C GLY A 44 -10.60 17.09 -3.30
N SER A 45 -11.21 17.85 -2.40
CA SER A 45 -11.65 19.23 -2.64
C SER A 45 -11.13 20.19 -1.57
N CYS A 46 -10.89 21.44 -1.96
CA CYS A 46 -10.46 22.49 -1.02
C CYS A 46 -11.58 23.02 -0.13
N SER A 47 -12.85 22.72 -0.42
CA SER A 47 -13.98 23.24 0.36
C SER A 47 -14.08 22.71 1.80
N GLY A 48 -13.27 21.71 2.17
CA GLY A 48 -13.18 21.17 3.53
C GLY A 48 -11.76 20.75 3.92
N ALA A 49 -10.76 21.21 3.16
CA ALA A 49 -9.37 20.88 3.47
C ALA A 49 -8.90 21.62 4.72
N PRO A 50 -8.05 21.00 5.56
CA PRO A 50 -7.37 21.71 6.64
C PRO A 50 -6.61 22.94 6.12
N ASN A 51 -6.43 23.93 6.99
CA ASN A 51 -5.62 25.11 6.67
C ASN A 51 -4.60 25.36 7.80
N PRO A 52 -3.29 25.12 7.57
CA PRO A 52 -2.68 24.67 6.31
C PRO A 52 -2.92 23.18 6.02
N GLN A 53 -3.10 22.82 4.75
CA GLN A 53 -3.18 21.42 4.32
C GLN A 53 -1.79 20.82 4.15
N PHE A 54 -0.88 21.57 3.53
CA PHE A 54 0.52 21.21 3.40
C PHE A 54 1.33 21.94 4.47
N THR A 55 2.01 21.18 5.32
CA THR A 55 2.92 21.75 6.31
C THR A 55 4.31 21.18 6.11
N GLN A 56 5.28 22.07 5.95
CA GLN A 56 6.70 21.70 5.94
C GLN A 56 7.43 22.65 6.88
N ASN A 57 8.35 22.12 7.69
CA ASN A 57 9.05 22.85 8.73
C ASN A 57 10.54 22.51 8.73
N ASN A 58 11.36 23.41 9.28
CA ASN A 58 12.79 23.20 9.54
C ASN A 58 13.56 22.78 8.27
N SER A 59 14.31 21.69 8.34
CA SER A 59 15.14 21.15 7.27
C SER A 59 14.42 20.13 6.38
N ALA A 60 13.09 19.99 6.47
CA ALA A 60 12.34 19.10 5.61
C ALA A 60 12.48 19.50 4.13
N LYS A 61 12.65 18.51 3.26
CA LYS A 61 12.88 18.68 1.81
C LYS A 61 12.03 17.71 1.01
N ILE A 62 11.50 18.20 -0.11
CA ILE A 62 10.92 17.38 -1.17
C ILE A 62 11.81 17.57 -2.39
N THR A 63 12.28 16.47 -2.97
CA THR A 63 13.08 16.47 -4.19
C THR A 63 12.29 15.90 -5.35
N GLY A 64 12.64 16.30 -6.57
CA GLY A 64 12.02 15.82 -7.80
C GLY A 64 10.76 16.58 -8.22
N THR A 65 10.40 17.66 -7.53
CA THR A 65 9.29 18.55 -7.92
C THR A 65 9.53 19.25 -9.25
N GLY A 66 10.79 19.44 -9.66
CA GLY A 66 11.17 20.13 -10.90
C GLY A 66 10.73 21.59 -10.93
N GLY A 67 10.59 22.22 -9.75
CA GLY A 67 10.06 23.58 -9.59
C GLY A 67 8.55 23.71 -9.84
N GLN A 68 7.82 22.60 -10.01
CA GLN A 68 6.38 22.63 -10.20
C GLN A 68 5.65 22.84 -8.87
N ALA A 69 4.53 23.56 -8.93
CA ALA A 69 3.67 23.75 -7.77
C ALA A 69 3.07 22.42 -7.29
N LEU A 70 3.06 22.22 -5.98
CA LEU A 70 2.46 21.05 -5.34
C LEU A 70 0.93 21.17 -5.36
N ALA A 71 0.23 20.07 -5.63
CA ALA A 71 -1.22 20.08 -5.69
C ALA A 71 -1.81 20.00 -4.28
N PHE A 72 -1.82 21.11 -3.55
CA PHE A 72 -2.47 21.28 -2.24
C PHE A 72 -3.29 22.58 -2.21
N CYS A 73 -4.27 22.65 -1.33
CA CYS A 73 -5.15 23.80 -1.15
C CYS A 73 -4.49 24.99 -0.45
N SER A 74 -3.59 24.72 0.49
CA SER A 74 -2.97 25.73 1.34
C SER A 74 -1.66 25.20 1.89
N SER A 75 -0.77 26.12 2.28
CA SER A 75 0.49 25.80 2.94
C SER A 75 0.70 26.67 4.18
N ASN A 76 1.65 26.29 5.04
CA ASN A 76 2.11 27.12 6.15
C ASN A 76 3.08 28.25 5.71
N LEU A 77 2.89 28.81 4.50
CA LEU A 77 3.68 29.95 4.01
C LEU A 77 3.55 31.13 4.98
N GLY A 78 4.69 31.73 5.35
CA GLY A 78 4.76 32.78 6.37
C GLY A 78 4.71 32.28 7.82
N ALA A 79 4.50 30.98 8.04
CA ALA A 79 4.44 30.34 9.36
C ALA A 79 5.37 29.11 9.44
N GLY A 80 6.63 29.28 8.99
CA GLY A 80 7.69 28.27 9.13
C GLY A 80 8.01 27.46 7.87
N LEU A 81 7.33 27.71 6.75
CA LEU A 81 7.64 27.06 5.46
C LEU A 81 9.07 27.42 4.98
N PRO A 82 9.97 26.44 4.80
CA PRO A 82 11.36 26.69 4.41
C PRO A 82 11.49 27.35 3.03
N SER A 83 12.48 28.22 2.88
CA SER A 83 12.78 28.92 1.61
C SER A 83 13.44 28.04 0.54
N ASP A 84 13.84 26.82 0.91
CA ASP A 84 14.58 25.84 0.12
C ASP A 84 13.94 24.44 0.22
N GLY A 85 12.64 24.38 0.56
CA GLY A 85 11.88 23.17 0.85
C GLY A 85 11.62 22.23 -0.33
N CYS A 86 11.63 22.72 -1.57
CA CYS A 86 11.35 21.99 -2.81
C CYS A 86 12.45 22.25 -3.84
N ASP A 87 13.29 21.24 -4.13
CA ASP A 87 14.42 21.34 -5.08
C ASP A 87 15.29 22.61 -4.92
N GLY A 88 15.55 23.00 -3.66
CA GLY A 88 16.36 24.19 -3.34
C GLY A 88 15.61 25.52 -3.40
N GLN A 89 14.29 25.51 -3.57
CA GLN A 89 13.41 26.69 -3.57
C GLN A 89 12.25 26.53 -2.60
N GLN A 90 11.53 27.62 -2.31
CA GLN A 90 10.34 27.57 -1.46
C GLN A 90 9.23 26.81 -2.19
N CYS A 91 8.60 25.85 -1.52
CA CYS A 91 7.47 25.13 -2.11
C CYS A 91 6.30 26.09 -2.38
N VAL A 92 5.72 25.99 -3.57
CA VAL A 92 4.48 26.70 -3.92
C VAL A 92 3.37 25.67 -4.04
N VAL A 93 2.19 25.97 -3.47
CA VAL A 93 1.00 25.15 -3.64
C VAL A 93 0.06 25.77 -4.67
N THR A 94 -0.64 24.95 -5.43
CA THR A 94 -1.56 25.42 -6.50
C THR A 94 -2.81 26.12 -5.96
N GLY A 95 -3.18 25.92 -4.70
CA GLY A 95 -4.40 26.46 -4.12
C GLY A 95 -5.67 25.71 -4.55
N SER A 96 -5.53 24.61 -5.30
CA SER A 96 -6.65 23.82 -5.79
C SER A 96 -6.32 22.33 -5.79
N LEU A 97 -7.35 21.50 -5.71
CA LEU A 97 -7.23 20.05 -5.84
C LEU A 97 -8.13 19.57 -6.96
N SER A 98 -7.58 18.72 -7.80
CA SER A 98 -8.32 17.98 -8.84
C SER A 98 -8.01 16.49 -8.82
N THR A 99 -7.09 16.05 -7.96
CA THR A 99 -6.70 14.64 -7.85
C THR A 99 -7.78 13.86 -7.09
N PRO A 100 -8.37 12.81 -7.71
CA PRO A 100 -9.36 11.98 -7.04
C PRO A 100 -8.79 11.25 -5.83
N SER A 101 -9.56 11.15 -4.75
CA SER A 101 -9.18 10.31 -3.60
C SER A 101 -9.32 8.83 -3.93
N LEU A 102 -8.41 8.01 -3.42
CA LEU A 102 -8.56 6.55 -3.42
C LEU A 102 -9.57 6.16 -2.35
N SER A 103 -10.65 5.45 -2.71
CA SER A 103 -11.61 4.95 -1.72
C SER A 103 -10.96 3.83 -0.90
N LEU A 104 -11.00 3.93 0.42
CA LEU A 104 -10.52 2.92 1.37
C LEU A 104 -11.67 2.16 2.06
N THR A 105 -12.88 2.25 1.51
CA THR A 105 -14.10 1.61 2.04
C THR A 105 -14.72 0.67 1.01
N GLY A 106 -15.73 -0.10 1.43
CA GLY A 106 -16.42 -1.04 0.54
C GLY A 106 -15.48 -2.15 0.04
N PRO A 107 -15.34 -2.38 -1.27
CA PRO A 107 -14.42 -3.39 -1.81
C PRO A 107 -12.95 -3.17 -1.43
N ASN A 108 -12.58 -1.93 -1.11
CA ASN A 108 -11.24 -1.53 -0.69
C ASN A 108 -11.12 -1.44 0.83
N SER A 109 -12.08 -1.98 1.60
CA SER A 109 -11.93 -2.05 3.05
C SER A 109 -10.78 -2.99 3.43
N PHE A 110 -10.04 -2.64 4.47
CA PHE A 110 -9.01 -3.52 5.00
C PHE A 110 -9.62 -4.89 5.40
N PRO A 111 -9.07 -6.02 4.92
CA PRO A 111 -9.64 -7.34 5.19
C PRO A 111 -9.42 -7.75 6.64
N ILE A 112 -10.31 -8.58 7.17
CA ILE A 112 -10.16 -9.18 8.50
C ILE A 112 -9.78 -10.65 8.32
N TRP A 113 -8.83 -11.13 9.11
CA TRP A 113 -8.46 -12.54 9.17
C TRP A 113 -8.00 -12.94 10.57
N ASN A 114 -7.86 -14.24 10.78
CA ASN A 114 -7.26 -14.81 11.98
C ASN A 114 -6.20 -15.83 11.57
N SER A 115 -5.11 -15.88 12.33
CA SER A 115 -4.05 -16.86 12.19
C SER A 115 -3.33 -16.97 13.53
N ASN A 116 -2.74 -18.13 13.81
CA ASN A 116 -1.78 -18.31 14.90
C ASN A 116 -0.36 -18.54 14.36
N GLU A 117 -0.19 -18.56 13.04
CA GLU A 117 1.11 -18.81 12.40
C GLU A 117 2.05 -17.64 12.65
N THR A 118 3.28 -17.94 13.04
CA THR A 118 4.33 -16.96 13.28
C THR A 118 5.59 -17.33 12.52
N ILE A 119 6.32 -16.32 12.06
CA ILE A 119 7.66 -16.49 11.51
C ILE A 119 8.62 -15.66 12.37
N GLU A 120 9.45 -16.37 13.11
CA GLU A 120 10.64 -15.82 13.76
C GLU A 120 11.84 -16.22 12.91
N CYS A 121 12.62 -15.23 12.47
CA CYS A 121 13.68 -15.48 11.52
C CYS A 121 15.06 -15.17 12.10
N SER A 122 15.93 -16.16 12.03
CA SER A 122 17.32 -16.09 12.47
C SER A 122 18.34 -16.42 11.37
N THR A 123 17.90 -16.92 10.21
CA THR A 123 18.72 -17.25 9.05
C THR A 123 17.96 -16.96 7.75
N THR A 124 18.64 -16.99 6.61
CA THR A 124 17.99 -16.80 5.30
C THR A 124 16.97 -17.91 5.03
N GLN A 125 15.72 -17.53 4.76
CA GLN A 125 14.65 -18.48 4.43
C GLN A 125 13.60 -17.86 3.49
N SER A 126 12.66 -18.68 3.02
CA SER A 126 11.54 -18.26 2.19
C SER A 126 10.21 -18.78 2.73
N THR A 127 9.11 -18.09 2.45
CA THR A 127 7.78 -18.51 2.89
C THR A 127 6.71 -18.36 1.80
N SER A 128 5.80 -19.34 1.74
CA SER A 128 4.52 -19.26 1.02
C SER A 128 3.31 -19.16 1.97
N ILE A 129 3.55 -19.16 3.30
CA ILE A 129 2.50 -19.00 4.30
C ILE A 129 1.98 -17.56 4.21
N ASN A 130 0.72 -17.42 3.84
CA ASN A 130 0.17 -16.12 3.44
C ASN A 130 -0.87 -15.54 4.42
N THR A 131 -1.15 -16.24 5.52
CA THR A 131 -1.97 -15.72 6.61
C THR A 131 -1.24 -15.93 7.92
N LEU A 132 -0.73 -14.86 8.51
CA LEU A 132 0.20 -14.85 9.63
C LEU A 132 -0.32 -13.94 10.75
N ASN A 133 -0.10 -14.36 11.99
CA ASN A 133 -0.26 -13.50 13.15
C ASN A 133 0.94 -12.56 13.28
N GLN A 134 2.15 -13.09 13.09
CA GLN A 134 3.37 -12.34 13.32
C GLN A 134 4.46 -12.73 12.32
N VAL A 135 5.19 -11.73 11.85
CA VAL A 135 6.49 -11.91 11.22
C VAL A 135 7.45 -10.96 11.90
N ASN A 136 8.48 -11.52 12.53
CA ASN A 136 9.52 -10.76 13.19
C ASN A 136 10.88 -11.14 12.62
N LEU A 137 11.49 -10.18 11.92
CA LEU A 137 12.79 -10.33 11.28
C LEU A 137 13.77 -9.40 11.98
N THR A 138 14.81 -10.01 12.53
CA THR A 138 15.82 -9.33 13.35
C THR A 138 17.22 -9.85 12.98
N SER A 139 18.24 -9.15 13.46
CA SER A 139 19.61 -9.66 13.54
C SER A 139 20.19 -10.11 12.20
N GLY A 140 19.91 -9.36 11.13
CA GLY A 140 20.41 -9.65 9.78
C GLY A 140 19.72 -10.81 9.06
N CYS A 141 18.62 -11.36 9.59
CA CYS A 141 17.81 -12.35 8.87
C CYS A 141 17.41 -11.83 7.48
N GLU A 142 17.35 -12.73 6.50
CA GLU A 142 16.69 -12.48 5.21
C GLU A 142 15.47 -13.40 5.03
N LEU A 143 14.27 -12.83 4.84
CA LEU A 143 13.05 -13.59 4.51
C LEU A 143 12.54 -13.21 3.13
N THR A 144 12.41 -14.21 2.25
CA THR A 144 11.77 -14.04 0.92
C THR A 144 10.32 -14.51 0.94
N PHE A 145 9.40 -13.61 0.59
CA PHE A 145 8.01 -13.94 0.35
C PHE A 145 7.85 -14.38 -1.10
N LEU A 146 7.44 -15.63 -1.30
CA LEU A 146 7.27 -16.22 -2.62
C LEU A 146 6.02 -15.66 -3.33
N PRO A 147 5.91 -15.72 -4.67
CA PRO A 147 4.72 -15.26 -5.38
C PRO A 147 3.43 -15.92 -4.86
N ASN A 148 2.39 -15.13 -4.59
CA ASN A 148 1.12 -15.63 -4.10
C ASN A 148 -0.07 -14.81 -4.65
N ASN A 149 -0.96 -15.47 -5.41
CA ASN A 149 -2.12 -14.83 -6.04
C ASN A 149 -3.22 -14.38 -5.05
N ASN A 150 -3.22 -14.91 -3.83
CA ASN A 150 -4.14 -14.49 -2.76
C ASN A 150 -3.54 -13.39 -1.88
N GLY A 151 -2.27 -13.04 -2.14
CA GLY A 151 -1.43 -12.14 -1.36
C GLY A 151 -1.26 -12.54 0.10
N TYR A 152 -0.57 -11.69 0.86
CA TYR A 152 -0.10 -11.97 2.23
C TYR A 152 -0.80 -11.11 3.27
N ARG A 153 -1.36 -11.72 4.30
CA ARG A 153 -2.05 -11.05 5.40
C ARG A 153 -1.32 -11.31 6.70
N ILE A 154 -0.75 -10.27 7.31
CA ILE A 154 0.14 -10.37 8.46
C ILE A 154 -0.31 -9.37 9.52
N LYS A 155 -0.69 -9.83 10.73
CA LYS A 155 -1.19 -8.87 11.73
C LYS A 155 -0.08 -7.95 12.21
N ASN A 156 1.06 -8.53 12.61
CA ASN A 156 2.20 -7.78 13.11
C ASN A 156 3.43 -8.06 12.27
N PHE A 157 3.83 -7.10 11.43
CA PHE A 157 5.04 -7.18 10.63
C PHE A 157 6.14 -6.30 11.23
N GLN A 158 7.22 -6.93 11.69
CA GLN A 158 8.36 -6.24 12.28
C GLN A 158 9.64 -6.55 11.49
N LEU A 159 10.25 -5.50 10.98
CA LEU A 159 11.50 -5.55 10.23
C LEU A 159 12.52 -4.65 10.94
N ASN A 160 13.52 -5.24 11.60
CA ASN A 160 14.45 -4.52 12.46
C ASN A 160 15.89 -5.08 12.42
N GLN A 161 16.83 -4.39 13.06
CA GLN A 161 18.20 -4.84 13.30
C GLN A 161 18.91 -5.39 12.05
N ASN A 162 18.98 -4.58 11.00
CA ASN A 162 19.60 -4.94 9.71
C ASN A 162 18.95 -6.13 8.98
N ALA A 163 17.78 -6.60 9.41
CA ALA A 163 17.06 -7.65 8.70
C ALA A 163 16.55 -7.16 7.34
N LYS A 164 16.33 -8.13 6.45
CA LYS A 164 15.90 -7.94 5.08
C LYS A 164 14.65 -8.76 4.79
N ALA A 165 13.63 -8.13 4.23
CA ALA A 165 12.50 -8.82 3.63
C ALA A 165 12.52 -8.59 2.11
N ILE A 166 12.32 -9.65 1.34
CA ILE A 166 12.16 -9.58 -0.12
C ILE A 166 10.72 -9.92 -0.45
N LEU A 167 9.99 -8.97 -1.04
CA LEU A 167 8.60 -9.15 -1.45
C LEU A 167 8.53 -9.38 -2.95
N SER A 168 8.03 -10.55 -3.36
CA SER A 168 7.66 -10.81 -4.75
C SER A 168 6.36 -10.10 -5.11
N SER A 169 6.06 -9.96 -6.41
CA SER A 169 4.80 -9.38 -6.90
C SER A 169 3.56 -9.87 -6.14
N GLY A 170 2.69 -8.93 -5.77
CA GLY A 170 1.45 -9.21 -5.07
C GLY A 170 1.09 -8.16 -4.02
N ASP A 171 0.00 -8.47 -3.32
CA ASP A 171 -0.55 -7.60 -2.29
C ASP A 171 -0.17 -8.10 -0.90
N TYR A 172 0.15 -7.15 -0.02
CA TYR A 172 0.57 -7.41 1.36
C TYR A 172 -0.25 -6.53 2.30
N TRP A 173 -1.05 -7.14 3.18
CA TRP A 173 -1.87 -6.46 4.18
C TRP A 173 -1.25 -6.62 5.56
N PHE A 174 -0.92 -5.50 6.18
CA PHE A 174 -0.36 -5.43 7.52
C PHE A 174 -1.33 -4.72 8.46
N GLU A 175 -1.82 -5.38 9.52
CA GLU A 175 -2.60 -4.64 10.53
C GLU A 175 -1.68 -3.62 11.21
N SER A 176 -0.45 -4.02 11.52
CA SER A 176 0.65 -3.15 11.94
C SER A 176 1.94 -3.50 11.21
N ALA A 177 2.72 -2.46 10.89
CA ALA A 177 4.02 -2.60 10.24
C ALA A 177 5.02 -1.62 10.84
N ASN A 178 6.20 -2.13 11.22
CA ASN A 178 7.28 -1.35 11.81
C ASN A 178 8.61 -1.63 11.10
N PHE A 179 9.25 -0.57 10.61
CA PHE A 179 10.51 -0.61 9.87
C PHE A 179 11.55 0.25 10.60
N VAL A 180 12.46 -0.38 11.33
CA VAL A 180 13.42 0.32 12.20
C VAL A 180 14.84 -0.23 12.09
N GLN A 181 15.82 0.51 12.62
CA GLN A 181 17.18 0.02 12.88
C GLN A 181 17.88 -0.57 11.63
N ASN A 182 18.00 0.25 10.58
CA ASN A 182 18.69 -0.07 9.32
C ASN A 182 18.14 -1.29 8.59
N SER A 183 16.83 -1.50 8.71
CA SER A 183 16.17 -2.61 8.04
C SER A 183 15.92 -2.35 6.55
N GLN A 184 15.77 -3.44 5.78
CA GLN A 184 15.71 -3.37 4.32
C GLN A 184 14.49 -4.12 3.77
N LEU A 185 13.58 -3.41 3.12
CA LEU A 185 12.51 -4.02 2.34
C LEU A 185 12.88 -3.94 0.86
N VAL A 186 13.13 -5.09 0.24
CA VAL A 186 13.45 -5.21 -1.18
C VAL A 186 12.21 -5.65 -1.94
N ILE A 187 11.99 -5.02 -3.09
CA ILE A 187 10.82 -5.25 -3.95
C ILE A 187 11.28 -5.93 -5.23
N ASP A 188 10.71 -7.10 -5.49
CA ASP A 188 10.96 -7.94 -6.67
C ASP A 188 9.65 -8.10 -7.47
N GLY A 189 9.45 -7.19 -8.43
CA GLY A 189 8.22 -7.09 -9.23
C GLY A 189 7.27 -5.97 -8.76
N ASP A 190 5.97 -6.18 -8.91
CA ASP A 190 4.92 -5.20 -8.62
C ASP A 190 4.25 -5.48 -7.28
N VAL A 191 4.57 -4.66 -6.26
CA VAL A 191 4.14 -4.87 -4.88
C VAL A 191 3.25 -3.74 -4.39
N ARG A 192 2.12 -4.12 -3.79
CA ARG A 192 1.21 -3.21 -3.08
C ARG A 192 1.16 -3.57 -1.61
N ILE A 193 1.43 -2.60 -0.74
CA ILE A 193 1.39 -2.77 0.71
C ILE A 193 0.23 -1.95 1.26
N PHE A 194 -0.65 -2.60 2.02
CA PHE A 194 -1.79 -2.00 2.70
C PHE A 194 -1.55 -2.06 4.20
N ILE A 195 -1.60 -0.93 4.90
CA ILE A 195 -1.35 -0.87 6.34
C ILE A 195 -2.57 -0.29 7.05
N LEU A 196 -3.16 -1.02 7.98
CA LEU A 196 -4.38 -0.59 8.67
C LEU A 196 -4.12 0.62 9.58
N GLY A 197 -3.08 0.54 10.40
CA GLY A 197 -2.77 1.56 11.40
C GLY A 197 -1.81 2.65 10.92
N ASN A 198 -1.45 3.51 11.87
CA ASN A 198 -0.31 4.41 11.72
C ASN A 198 0.97 3.59 11.58
N THR A 199 1.85 3.99 10.66
CA THR A 199 3.16 3.34 10.48
C THR A 199 4.30 4.34 10.56
N GLN A 200 5.41 3.85 11.09
CA GLN A 200 6.65 4.58 11.18
C GLN A 200 7.74 3.84 10.40
N ILE A 201 8.44 4.60 9.56
CA ILE A 201 9.62 4.17 8.85
C ILE A 201 10.78 4.98 9.41
N SER A 202 11.65 4.36 10.20
CA SER A 202 12.69 5.06 10.96
C SER A 202 14.06 4.45 10.69
N GLY A 203 14.90 5.16 9.94
CA GLY A 203 16.23 4.71 9.57
C GLY A 203 16.23 3.36 8.88
N SER A 204 15.24 3.15 8.01
CA SER A 204 15.09 1.95 7.20
C SER A 204 14.95 2.31 5.73
N GLN A 205 15.23 1.33 4.87
CA GLN A 205 15.28 1.47 3.44
C GLN A 205 14.21 0.60 2.81
N LEU A 206 13.21 1.21 2.18
CA LEU A 206 12.15 0.50 1.45
C LEU A 206 12.33 0.76 -0.04
N ASN A 207 12.57 -0.30 -0.80
CA ASN A 207 12.83 -0.26 -2.22
C ASN A 207 13.98 0.68 -2.62
N ALA A 208 15.03 0.78 -1.80
CA ALA A 208 16.13 1.73 -2.06
C ALA A 208 16.82 1.51 -3.41
N THR A 209 16.85 0.27 -3.90
CA THR A 209 17.41 -0.10 -5.21
C THR A 209 16.50 0.23 -6.39
N SER A 210 15.20 0.52 -6.14
CA SER A 210 14.17 0.74 -7.17
C SER A 210 14.12 -0.38 -8.23
N THR A 211 14.37 -1.63 -7.82
CA THR A 211 14.37 -2.80 -8.72
C THR A 211 12.97 -3.23 -9.11
N GLY A 212 11.99 -2.99 -8.24
CA GLY A 212 10.58 -3.25 -8.49
C GLY A 212 9.72 -2.02 -8.21
N ASN A 213 8.42 -2.15 -8.47
CA ASN A 213 7.44 -1.10 -8.26
C ASN A 213 6.77 -1.28 -6.90
N LEU A 214 6.78 -0.21 -6.10
CA LEU A 214 6.18 -0.19 -4.77
C LEU A 214 5.04 0.82 -4.70
N THR A 215 3.89 0.37 -4.24
CA THR A 215 2.79 1.24 -3.79
C THR A 215 2.47 0.93 -2.34
N ILE A 216 2.44 1.96 -1.48
CA ILE A 216 2.03 1.86 -0.08
C ILE A 216 0.73 2.63 0.10
N VAL A 217 -0.27 1.99 0.69
CA VAL A 217 -1.56 2.58 1.06
C VAL A 217 -1.76 2.38 2.56
N ALA A 218 -1.66 3.45 3.33
CA ALA A 218 -1.99 3.44 4.75
C ALA A 218 -3.41 3.96 4.99
N TYR A 219 -4.13 3.26 5.86
CA TYR A 219 -5.47 3.58 6.34
C TYR A 219 -5.41 4.48 7.60
N GLY A 220 -4.21 4.97 7.91
CA GLY A 220 -3.90 6.01 8.87
C GLY A 220 -2.70 6.83 8.37
N SER A 221 -1.88 7.33 9.29
CA SER A 221 -0.72 8.17 8.97
C SER A 221 0.57 7.37 8.70
N ILE A 222 1.47 7.97 7.91
CA ILE A 222 2.82 7.46 7.66
C ILE A 222 3.82 8.51 8.12
N SER A 223 4.82 8.10 8.90
CA SER A 223 5.90 8.99 9.36
C SER A 223 7.28 8.47 8.97
N PHE A 224 8.14 9.37 8.48
CA PHE A 224 9.53 9.07 8.11
C PHE A 224 10.48 9.73 9.10
N ASN A 225 11.40 8.97 9.67
CA ASN A 225 12.35 9.44 10.67
C ASN A 225 13.77 8.91 10.39
N ASN A 226 14.80 9.51 10.99
CA ASN A 226 16.16 8.96 11.05
C ASN A 226 16.77 8.52 9.70
N GLN A 227 16.74 9.37 8.67
CA GLN A 227 17.32 9.10 7.34
C GLN A 227 16.68 7.91 6.58
N SER A 228 15.38 7.70 6.75
CA SER A 228 14.64 6.71 5.95
C SER A 228 14.64 7.03 4.46
N ILE A 229 14.73 5.98 3.65
CA ILE A 229 14.64 6.05 2.18
C ILE A 229 13.46 5.21 1.75
N VAL A 230 12.56 5.79 0.95
CA VAL A 230 11.46 5.04 0.32
C VAL A 230 11.34 5.47 -1.14
N ASN A 231 11.45 4.49 -2.06
CA ASN A 231 11.16 4.70 -3.47
C ASN A 231 9.85 3.99 -3.83
N GLY A 232 8.79 4.75 -4.05
CA GLY A 232 7.49 4.21 -4.41
C GLY A 232 6.39 5.26 -4.33
N TYR A 233 5.17 4.85 -4.70
CA TYR A 233 3.97 5.64 -4.53
C TYR A 233 3.44 5.47 -3.11
N ILE A 234 3.07 6.57 -2.44
CA ILE A 234 2.64 6.54 -1.05
C ILE A 234 1.34 7.32 -0.92
N TYR A 235 0.29 6.62 -0.47
CA TYR A 235 -1.01 7.19 -0.16
C TYR A 235 -1.33 6.93 1.31
N ALA A 236 -1.75 7.98 2.01
CA ALA A 236 -2.18 7.89 3.40
C ALA A 236 -3.48 8.67 3.55
N ALA A 237 -4.48 8.02 4.12
CA ALA A 237 -5.73 8.65 4.50
C ALA A 237 -6.29 7.90 5.70
N ASP A 238 -6.78 8.65 6.70
CA ASP A 238 -7.57 8.03 7.77
C ASP A 238 -8.83 7.42 7.13
N GLN A 239 -9.12 6.17 7.47
CA GLN A 239 -10.43 5.60 7.14
C GLN A 239 -11.53 6.45 7.80
N LEU A 240 -12.33 7.10 6.97
CA LEU A 240 -13.61 7.69 7.37
C LEU A 240 -14.68 6.61 7.49
#